data_AF-A0A9P7KBQ1-F1
#
_entry.id   AF-A0A9P7KBQ1-F1
#
_cell.length_a   1.000
_cell.length_b   1.000
_cell.length_c   1.000
_cell.angle_alpha   90.00
_cell.angle_beta   90.00
_cell.angle_gamma   90.00
#
_symmetry.space_group_name_H-M   'P 1'
#
loop_
_entity.id
_entity.type
_entity.pdbx_description
1 polymer ?
#
loop_
_entity_poly.entity_id
_entity_poly.type
_entity_poly.pdbx_seq_one_letter_code
_entity_poly.pdbx_strand_id
1 'polypeptide(L)'
;MFGYEPTIYMPKRLQTQCDNMKIQTLPPSTETDTLRAALRSSDVILDAIFGFSFSGPIRAPFDAALLLLAQSGLPIVSVDIPSGWEVEKGNVGGVGLNPDVLVSLTAPKEGVRNFKGRHFLGGRFTPR
;
A
#
# COMPACT_ATOMS: atom_id res chain seq x y z
N MET A 1 9.13 10.02 -16.47
CA MET A 1 8.94 9.54 -15.08
C MET A 1 10.10 10.05 -14.24
N PHE A 2 9.94 10.29 -12.94
CA PHE A 2 10.98 10.87 -12.06
C PHE A 2 12.19 9.94 -11.81
N GLY A 3 12.62 9.15 -12.80
CA GLY A 3 13.70 8.16 -12.70
C GLY A 3 13.30 6.82 -12.09
N TYR A 4 12.05 6.65 -11.66
CA TYR A 4 11.55 5.40 -11.07
C TYR A 4 11.07 4.39 -12.13
N GLU A 5 11.22 3.10 -11.80
CA GLU A 5 10.76 1.95 -12.58
C GLU A 5 9.65 1.21 -11.82
N PRO A 6 8.40 1.72 -11.81
CA PRO A 6 7.34 1.10 -11.03
C PRO A 6 6.85 -0.20 -11.65
N THR A 7 6.53 -1.15 -10.78
CA THR A 7 5.77 -2.34 -11.10
C THR A 7 4.50 -2.37 -10.25
N ILE A 8 3.34 -2.64 -10.85
CA ILE A 8 2.05 -2.66 -10.17
C ILE A 8 1.56 -4.10 -10.01
N TYR A 9 1.31 -4.50 -8.76
CA TYR A 9 0.63 -5.76 -8.45
C TYR A 9 -0.89 -5.55 -8.43
N MET A 10 -1.63 -6.34 -9.22
CA MET A 10 -3.11 -6.37 -9.27
C MET A 10 -3.81 -5.03 -9.62
N PRO A 11 -3.65 -4.50 -10.84
CA PRO A 11 -4.39 -3.31 -11.28
C PRO A 11 -5.89 -3.63 -11.46
N LYS A 12 -6.75 -3.30 -10.49
CA LYS A 12 -8.21 -3.56 -10.60
C LYS A 12 -8.92 -2.69 -11.65
N ARG A 13 -8.55 -1.42 -11.77
CA ARG A 13 -9.26 -0.41 -12.61
C ARG A 13 -8.31 0.51 -13.39
N LEU A 14 -7.02 0.17 -13.41
CA LEU A 14 -5.97 1.03 -13.95
C LEU A 14 -5.21 0.40 -15.12
N GLN A 15 -5.68 -0.72 -15.68
CA GLN A 15 -4.95 -1.44 -16.72
C GLN A 15 -4.64 -0.53 -17.92
N THR A 16 -5.64 0.18 -18.46
CA THR A 16 -5.44 1.13 -19.57
C THR A 16 -4.42 2.22 -19.25
N GLN A 17 -4.43 2.77 -18.02
CA GLN A 17 -3.46 3.76 -17.58
C GLN A 17 -2.05 3.16 -17.48
N CYS A 18 -1.93 1.94 -16.96
CA CYS A 18 -0.66 1.22 -16.88
C CYS A 18 -0.10 0.97 -18.28
N ASP A 19 -0.93 0.51 -19.22
CA ASP A 19 -0.55 0.25 -20.60
C ASP A 19 -0.08 1.54 -21.30
N ASN A 20 -0.87 2.62 -21.19
CA ASN A 20 -0.54 3.92 -21.77
C ASN A 20 0.76 4.50 -21.22
N MET A 21 1.04 4.25 -19.94
CA MET A 21 2.26 4.71 -19.27
C MET A 21 3.42 3.70 -19.36
N LYS A 22 3.20 2.54 -20.00
CA LYS A 22 4.16 1.43 -20.11
C LYS A 22 4.67 0.96 -18.73
N ILE A 23 3.79 0.96 -17.73
CA ILE A 23 4.08 0.47 -16.39
C ILE A 23 3.91 -1.05 -16.38
N GLN A 24 4.92 -1.76 -15.89
CA GLN A 24 4.85 -3.21 -15.75
C GLN A 24 3.75 -3.60 -14.77
N THR A 25 2.86 -4.52 -15.16
CA THR A 25 1.82 -5.06 -14.28
C THR A 25 2.07 -6.54 -14.01
N LEU A 26 1.84 -6.95 -12.76
CA LEU A 26 1.85 -8.35 -12.36
C LEU A 26 0.40 -8.83 -12.27
N PRO A 27 0.05 -9.95 -12.91
CA PRO A 27 -1.32 -10.42 -12.97
C PRO A 27 -1.85 -10.80 -11.57
N PRO A 28 -3.18 -10.71 -11.35
CA PRO A 28 -3.81 -11.25 -10.16
C PRO A 28 -3.75 -12.78 -10.21
N SER A 29 -2.72 -13.37 -9.61
CA SER A 29 -2.61 -14.82 -9.39
C SER A 29 -2.67 -15.13 -7.90
N THR A 30 -3.28 -16.27 -7.57
CA THR A 30 -3.13 -16.91 -6.24
C THR A 30 -1.70 -17.33 -5.97
N GLU A 31 -0.93 -17.54 -7.04
CA GLU A 31 0.51 -17.77 -6.97
C GLU A 31 1.24 -16.47 -6.67
N THR A 32 2.04 -16.50 -5.61
CA THR A 32 2.77 -15.33 -5.09
C THR A 32 4.20 -15.22 -5.60
N ASP A 33 4.63 -16.11 -6.50
CA ASP A 33 6.02 -16.17 -6.95
C ASP A 33 6.43 -14.96 -7.79
N THR A 34 5.50 -14.43 -8.59
CA THR A 34 5.72 -13.18 -9.35
C THR A 34 5.93 -11.99 -8.41
N LEU A 35 5.14 -11.90 -7.34
CA LEU A 35 5.29 -10.89 -6.31
C LEU A 35 6.63 -11.05 -5.56
N ARG A 36 7.01 -12.28 -5.19
CA ARG A 36 8.32 -12.54 -4.57
C ARG A 36 9.48 -12.13 -5.45
N ALA A 37 9.42 -12.44 -6.75
CA ALA A 37 10.44 -12.05 -7.71
C ALA A 37 10.54 -10.52 -7.81
N ALA A 38 9.40 -9.82 -7.90
CA ALA A 38 9.37 -8.36 -7.94
C ALA A 38 9.92 -7.71 -6.67
N LEU A 39 9.61 -8.27 -5.49
CA LEU A 39 10.15 -7.78 -4.23
C LEU A 39 11.68 -7.91 -4.16
N ARG A 40 12.27 -8.97 -4.72
CA ARG A 40 13.74 -9.12 -4.74
C ARG A 40 14.47 -8.10 -5.60
N SER A 41 13.78 -7.49 -6.56
CA SER A 41 14.33 -6.48 -7.47
C SER A 41 13.79 -5.08 -7.20
N SER A 42 13.13 -4.86 -6.06
CA SER A 42 12.55 -3.56 -5.70
C SER A 42 13.34 -2.91 -4.56
N ASP A 43 13.43 -1.59 -4.57
CA ASP A 43 14.08 -0.82 -3.52
C ASP A 43 13.11 -0.30 -2.45
N VAL A 44 11.82 -0.17 -2.80
CA VAL A 44 10.78 0.41 -1.94
C VAL A 44 9.40 -0.16 -2.30
N ILE A 45 8.54 -0.31 -1.30
CA ILE A 45 7.15 -0.73 -1.47
C ILE A 45 6.23 0.49 -1.30
N LEU A 46 5.35 0.70 -2.27
CA LEU A 46 4.23 1.62 -2.12
C LEU A 46 2.96 0.82 -1.79
N ASP A 47 2.51 0.91 -0.54
CA ASP A 47 1.27 0.32 -0.07
C ASP A 47 0.08 1.24 -0.39
N ALA A 48 -0.69 0.84 -1.41
CA ALA A 48 -1.96 1.45 -1.79
C ALA A 48 -3.06 0.38 -1.96
N ILE A 49 -3.00 -0.69 -1.16
CA ILE A 49 -3.88 -1.85 -1.30
C ILE A 49 -5.27 -1.54 -0.71
N PHE A 50 -5.31 -1.04 0.53
CA PHE A 50 -6.52 -0.68 1.25
C PHE A 50 -6.47 0.77 1.74
N GLY A 51 -7.49 1.54 1.40
CA GLY A 51 -7.68 2.92 1.89
C GLY A 51 -8.69 2.99 3.03
N PHE A 52 -9.13 4.21 3.36
CA PHE A 52 -10.08 4.47 4.45
C PHE A 52 -11.45 3.76 4.31
N SER A 53 -11.83 3.28 3.12
CA SER A 53 -13.10 2.58 2.92
C SER A 53 -13.03 1.09 3.21
N PHE A 54 -11.86 0.57 3.59
CA PHE A 54 -11.69 -0.84 3.92
C PHE A 54 -12.28 -1.15 5.30
N SER A 55 -12.99 -2.28 5.39
CA SER A 55 -13.60 -2.76 6.62
C SER A 55 -13.67 -4.29 6.64
N GLY A 56 -13.51 -4.89 7.82
CA GLY A 56 -13.56 -6.34 8.00
C GLY A 56 -12.21 -7.02 7.78
N PRO A 57 -12.18 -8.37 7.74
CA PRO A 57 -10.94 -9.12 7.67
C PRO A 57 -10.28 -9.03 6.29
N ILE A 58 -8.95 -9.04 6.27
CA ILE A 58 -8.16 -9.24 5.05
C ILE A 58 -8.45 -10.65 4.52
N ARG A 59 -8.68 -10.75 3.22
CA ARG A 59 -9.00 -12.02 2.53
C ARG A 59 -8.11 -12.20 1.31
N ALA A 60 -8.03 -13.44 0.83
CA ALA A 60 -7.36 -13.78 -0.40
C ALA A 60 -7.77 -12.87 -1.58
N PRO A 61 -6.81 -12.47 -2.43
CA PRO A 61 -5.37 -12.83 -2.38
C PRO A 61 -4.50 -11.88 -1.53
N PHE A 62 -5.09 -10.91 -0.83
CA PHE A 62 -4.34 -9.87 -0.12
C PHE A 62 -3.73 -10.35 1.20
N ASP A 63 -4.28 -11.40 1.80
CA ASP A 63 -3.73 -12.04 3.00
C ASP A 63 -2.28 -12.50 2.77
N ALA A 64 -2.02 -13.25 1.70
CA ALA A 64 -0.69 -13.71 1.34
C ALA A 64 0.22 -12.55 0.87
N ALA A 65 -0.34 -11.58 0.14
CA ALA A 65 0.43 -10.43 -0.33
C ALA A 65 0.94 -9.59 0.84
N LEU A 66 0.07 -9.19 1.78
CA LEU A 66 0.46 -8.38 2.94
C LEU A 66 1.54 -9.08 3.78
N LEU A 67 1.42 -10.41 3.96
CA LEU A 67 2.43 -11.19 4.67
C LEU A 67 3.81 -11.11 3.99
N LEU A 68 3.86 -11.22 2.67
CA LEU A 68 5.11 -11.11 1.90
C LEU A 68 5.69 -9.70 1.94
N LEU A 69 4.86 -8.67 1.85
CA LEU A 69 5.30 -7.28 1.97
C LEU A 69 5.92 -7.03 3.35
N ALA A 70 5.26 -7.45 4.42
CA ALA A 70 5.75 -7.32 5.79
C ALA A 70 7.07 -8.07 6.04
N GLN A 71 7.28 -9.20 5.37
CA GLN A 71 8.49 -10.02 5.51
C GLN A 71 9.63 -9.62 4.55
N SER A 72 9.39 -8.70 3.61
CA SER A 72 10.36 -8.34 2.57
C SER A 72 11.61 -7.63 3.12
N GLY A 73 11.49 -6.95 4.27
CA GLY A 73 12.54 -6.09 4.82
C GLY A 73 12.76 -4.79 4.04
N LEU A 74 11.99 -4.54 2.97
CA LEU A 74 12.05 -3.30 2.20
C LEU A 74 11.33 -2.16 2.94
N PRO A 75 11.76 -0.90 2.75
CA PRO A 75 11.02 0.24 3.25
C PRO A 75 9.60 0.28 2.67
N ILE A 76 8.60 0.50 3.52
CA ILE A 76 7.20 0.58 3.11
C ILE A 76 6.70 2.02 3.27
N VAL A 77 6.09 2.54 2.21
CA VAL A 77 5.36 3.81 2.19
C VAL A 77 3.87 3.51 2.03
N SER A 78 3.07 3.75 3.07
CA SER A 78 1.61 3.57 2.99
C SER A 78 0.90 4.84 2.59
N VAL A 79 -0.08 4.69 1.69
CA VAL A 79 -0.94 5.76 1.21
C VAL A 79 -2.24 5.76 1.98
N ASP A 80 -2.58 6.92 2.52
CA ASP A 80 -3.77 7.23 3.30
C ASP A 80 -3.85 6.58 4.69
N ILE A 81 -3.87 5.25 4.73
CA ILE A 81 -3.86 4.42 5.93
C ILE A 81 -3.04 3.16 5.63
N PRO A 82 -2.23 2.64 6.57
CA PRO A 82 -1.51 1.39 6.32
C PRO A 82 -2.49 0.23 6.11
N SER A 83 -2.26 -0.57 5.07
CA SER A 83 -3.15 -1.68 4.75
C SER A 83 -3.26 -2.66 5.91
N GLY A 84 -4.51 -2.98 6.27
CA GLY A 84 -4.83 -3.82 7.42
C GLY A 84 -5.07 -3.08 8.74
N TRP A 85 -4.91 -1.76 8.78
CA TRP A 85 -5.30 -0.96 9.93
C TRP A 85 -6.79 -0.58 9.87
N GLU A 86 -7.44 -0.55 11.03
CA GLU A 86 -8.76 0.04 11.19
C GLU A 86 -8.66 1.58 11.17
N VAL A 87 -9.60 2.23 10.48
CA VAL A 87 -9.64 3.69 10.29
C VAL A 87 -9.65 4.47 11.60
N GLU A 88 -10.28 3.94 12.63
CA GLU A 88 -10.43 4.62 13.92
C GLU A 88 -9.49 4.09 14.99
N LYS A 89 -9.23 2.77 14.99
CA LYS A 89 -8.53 2.09 16.08
C LYS A 89 -7.06 1.74 15.77
N GLY A 90 -6.63 1.87 14.52
CA GLY A 90 -5.28 1.53 14.08
C GLY A 90 -5.09 0.03 13.88
N ASN A 91 -3.89 -0.50 14.16
CA ASN A 91 -3.54 -1.91 13.92
C ASN A 91 -4.12 -2.86 14.98
N VAL A 92 -5.45 -2.94 15.07
CA VAL A 92 -6.14 -3.86 15.98
C VAL A 92 -5.87 -5.30 15.52
N GLY A 93 -5.11 -6.04 16.34
CA GLY A 93 -4.72 -7.42 16.03
C GLY A 93 -3.31 -7.59 15.45
N GLY A 94 -2.59 -6.49 15.19
CA GLY A 94 -1.18 -6.56 14.76
C GLY A 94 -0.95 -7.21 13.40
N VAL A 95 -2.00 -7.33 12.57
CA VAL A 95 -1.95 -8.00 11.25
C VAL A 95 -1.68 -7.05 10.08
N GLY A 96 -1.86 -5.74 10.29
CA GLY A 96 -1.61 -4.72 9.27
C GLY A 96 -0.12 -4.45 9.05
N LEU A 97 0.20 -3.82 7.92
CA LEU A 97 1.56 -3.41 7.59
C LEU A 97 2.09 -2.36 8.58
N ASN A 98 3.41 -2.35 8.80
CA ASN A 98 4.09 -1.37 9.63
C ASN A 98 5.03 -0.53 8.75
N PRO A 99 4.52 0.58 8.17
CA PRO A 99 5.30 1.36 7.22
C PRO A 99 6.30 2.30 7.89
N ASP A 100 7.40 2.58 7.20
CA ASP A 100 8.39 3.61 7.58
C ASP A 100 7.85 5.02 7.33
N VAL A 101 6.99 5.15 6.32
CA VAL A 101 6.39 6.41 5.90
C VAL A 101 4.90 6.24 5.71
N LEU A 102 4.12 7.17 6.26
CA LEU A 102 2.69 7.30 6.00
C LEU A 102 2.43 8.62 5.27
N VAL A 103 1.65 8.57 4.19
CA VAL A 103 1.17 9.75 3.48
C VAL A 103 -0.36 9.80 3.60
N SER A 104 -0.89 10.53 4.58
CA SER A 104 -2.34 10.72 4.71
C SER A 104 -2.86 11.63 3.60
N LEU A 105 -4.04 11.32 3.06
CA LEU A 105 -4.69 12.13 2.03
C LEU A 105 -5.85 12.93 2.62
N THR A 106 -5.95 14.20 2.26
CA THR A 106 -6.96 15.18 2.72
C THR A 106 -6.81 15.54 4.21
N ALA A 107 -6.92 14.57 5.10
CA ALA A 107 -6.71 14.70 6.54
C ALA A 107 -6.24 13.35 7.13
N PRO A 108 -5.42 13.36 8.21
CA PRO A 108 -5.07 12.15 8.94
C PRO A 108 -6.30 11.47 9.53
N LYS A 109 -6.30 10.13 9.52
CA LYS A 109 -7.35 9.31 10.13
C LYS A 109 -7.06 9.12 11.62
N GLU A 110 -8.07 8.81 12.41
CA GLU A 110 -7.93 8.64 13.86
C GLU A 110 -7.02 7.44 14.21
N GLY A 111 -7.14 6.34 13.46
CA GLY A 111 -6.38 5.12 13.67
C GLY A 111 -4.87 5.27 13.48
N VAL A 112 -4.41 6.36 12.84
CA VAL A 112 -2.98 6.66 12.68
C VAL A 112 -2.47 7.68 13.69
N ARG A 113 -3.27 8.12 14.67
CA ARG A 113 -2.89 9.09 15.71
C ARG A 113 -1.59 8.70 16.43
N ASN A 114 -1.40 7.41 16.66
CA ASN A 114 -0.24 6.89 17.40
C ASN A 114 0.91 6.44 16.49
N PHE A 115 0.84 6.68 15.18
CA PHE A 115 1.90 6.34 14.25
C PHE A 115 3.21 7.06 14.61
N LYS A 116 4.34 6.32 14.56
CA LYS A 116 5.66 6.82 15.00
C LYS A 116 6.67 6.98 13.87
N GLY A 117 6.34 6.55 12.65
CA GLY A 117 7.20 6.75 11.48
C GLY A 117 7.10 8.18 10.93
N ARG A 118 7.67 8.39 9.73
CA ARG A 118 7.59 9.69 9.06
C ARG A 118 6.18 9.89 8.50
N HIS A 119 5.50 10.96 8.88
CA HIS A 119 4.11 11.21 8.48
C HIS A 119 4.00 12.49 7.65
N PHE A 120 3.50 12.35 6.43
CA PHE A 120 3.21 13.45 5.52
C PHE A 120 1.70 13.61 5.30
N LEU A 121 1.29 14.84 4.99
CA LEU A 121 -0.06 15.16 4.57
C LEU A 121 -0.03 15.59 3.09
N GLY A 122 -0.82 14.89 2.27
CA GLY A 122 -1.05 15.21 0.87
C GLY A 122 -2.48 15.66 0.60
N GLY A 123 -2.73 16.14 -0.62
CA GLY A 123 -4.06 16.56 -1.05
C GLY A 123 -4.41 18.00 -0.70
N ARG A 124 -3.55 18.94 -1.13
CA ARG A 124 -3.76 20.39 -0.96
C ARG A 124 -4.84 20.92 -1.91
N PHE A 125 -6.08 20.55 -1.65
CA PHE A 125 -7.26 20.99 -2.41
C PHE A 125 -8.48 21.27 -1.52
N THR A 126 -8.34 21.14 -0.18
CA THR A 126 -9.40 21.50 0.75
C THR A 126 -9.53 23.03 0.84
N PRO A 127 -10.75 23.58 0.66
CA PRO A 127 -10.99 25.00 0.88
C PRO A 127 -10.81 25.34 2.37
N ARG A 128 -10.57 26.62 2.65
CA ARG A 128 -10.50 27.14 4.02
C ARG A 128 -11.88 27.24 4.65
#